data_AF-A0A2P7EA53-F1
#
_entry.id   AF-A0A2P7EA53-F1
#
_cell.length_a   1.000
_cell.length_b   1.000
_cell.length_c   1.000
_cell.angle_alpha   90.00
_cell.angle_beta   90.00
_cell.angle_gamma   90.00
#
_symmetry.space_group_name_H-M   'P 1'
#
loop_
_entity.id
_entity.type
_entity.pdbx_description
1 polymer ?
#
loop_
_entity_poly.entity_id
_entity_poly.type
_entity_poly.pdbx_seq_one_letter_code
_entity_poly.pdbx_strand_id
1 'polypeptide(L)' 'MAPTSVAARAEELRRLLIAAAHAYYVLDSPAMEDAVYDRLYRELLELEAANPGLISADSPSQRVGGSPAAGFQSVAHRIG' A
#
# COMPACT_ATOMS: atom_id res chain seq x y z
N MET A 1 9.29 -17.90 2.63
CA MET A 1 8.23 -18.83 3.04
C MET A 1 6.92 -18.16 2.63
N ALA A 2 6.16 -18.74 1.71
CA ALA A 2 4.89 -18.13 1.29
C ALA A 2 3.97 -18.01 2.51
N PRO A 3 3.15 -16.93 2.62
CA PRO A 3 2.27 -16.76 3.76
C PRO A 3 1.32 -17.95 3.85
N THR A 4 1.31 -18.58 5.02
CA THR A 4 0.56 -19.81 5.31
C THR A 4 -0.94 -19.57 5.45
N SER A 5 -1.38 -18.30 5.49
CA SER A 5 -2.79 -17.90 5.55
C SER A 5 -3.03 -16.54 4.91
N VAL A 6 -4.27 -16.28 4.50
CA VAL A 6 -4.73 -14.98 3.98
C VAL A 6 -4.45 -13.86 4.98
N ALA A 7 -4.64 -14.13 6.28
CA ALA A 7 -4.32 -13.17 7.34
C ALA A 7 -2.82 -12.84 7.38
N ALA A 8 -1.95 -13.84 7.25
CA ALA A 8 -0.50 -13.61 7.20
C ALA A 8 -0.09 -12.79 5.98
N ARG A 9 -0.73 -13.01 4.82
CA ARG A 9 -0.50 -12.20 3.61
C ARG A 9 -0.95 -10.75 3.80
N ALA A 10 -2.15 -10.53 4.35
CA ALA A 10 -2.65 -9.19 4.62
C ALA A 10 -1.72 -8.42 5.57
N GLU A 11 -1.24 -9.07 6.63
CA GLU A 11 -0.27 -8.49 7.57
C GLU A 11 1.08 -8.16 6.92
N GLU A 12 1.57 -9.03 6.03
CA GLU A 12 2.78 -8.75 5.24
C GLU A 12 2.60 -7.53 4.35
N LEU A 13 1.50 -7.46 3.60
CA LEU A 13 1.19 -6.34 2.71
C LEU A 13 1.09 -5.03 3.49
N ARG A 14 0.43 -5.01 4.67
CA ARG A 14 0.38 -3.83 5.54
C ARG A 14 1.76 -3.34 5.92
N ARG A 15 2.63 -4.25 6.39
CA ARG A 15 4.00 -3.89 6.78
C ARG A 15 4.78 -3.32 5.60
N LEU A 16 4.69 -3.94 4.43
CA LEU A 16 5.37 -3.47 3.22
C LEU A 16 4.88 -2.07 2.81
N LEU A 17 3.57 -1.85 2.76
CA LEU A 17 2.98 -0.57 2.37
C LEU A 17 3.30 0.54 3.37
N ILE A 18 3.29 0.25 4.68
CA ILE A 18 3.66 1.21 5.73
C ILE A 18 5.15 1.57 5.60
N ALA A 19 6.02 0.58 5.43
CA ALA A 19 7.45 0.80 5.27
C ALA A 19 7.75 1.62 4.01
N ALA A 20 7.10 1.31 2.88
CA ALA A 20 7.27 2.08 1.64
C ALA A 20 6.79 3.52 1.80
N ALA A 21 5.61 3.74 2.41
CA ALA A 21 5.10 5.07 2.66
C ALA A 21 6.03 5.88 3.58
N HIS A 22 6.58 5.26 4.63
CA HIS A 22 7.56 5.92 5.49
C HIS A 22 8.84 6.26 4.72
N ALA A 23 9.34 5.35 3.89
CA ALA A 23 10.55 5.58 3.09
C ALA A 23 10.34 6.74 2.08
N TYR A 24 9.15 6.82 1.47
CA TYR A 24 8.78 7.90 0.56
C TYR A 24 8.62 9.25 1.27
N TYR A 25 7.76 9.33 2.29
CA TYR A 25 7.37 10.60 2.90
C TYR A 25 8.33 11.11 3.98
N VAL A 26 9.02 10.22 4.70
CA VAL A 26 9.87 10.59 5.84
C VAL A 26 11.35 10.58 5.47
N LEU A 27 11.78 9.59 4.68
CA LEU A 27 13.20 9.40 4.36
C LEU A 27 13.61 10.01 3.01
N ASP A 28 12.65 10.49 2.21
CA ASP A 28 12.87 10.94 0.83
C ASP A 28 13.67 9.91 0.00
N SER A 29 13.41 8.62 0.27
CA SER A 29 14.15 7.49 -0.26
C SER A 29 13.16 6.37 -0.62
N PRO A 30 12.51 6.45 -1.79
CA PRO A 30 11.49 5.48 -2.18
C PRO A 30 12.09 4.07 -2.26
N ALA A 31 11.56 3.17 -1.43
CA ALA A 31 12.01 1.78 -1.38
C ALA A 31 11.44 0.91 -2.51
N MET A 32 10.39 1.39 -3.21
CA MET A 32 9.76 0.72 -4.34
C MET A 32 9.13 1.72 -5.31
N GLU A 33 8.94 1.31 -6.56
CA GLU A 33 8.21 2.09 -7.56
C GLU A 33 6.72 2.16 -7.25
N ASP A 34 6.07 3.25 -7.66
CA ASP A 34 4.63 3.47 -7.48
C ASP A 34 3.78 2.31 -8.04
N ALA A 35 4.15 1.77 -9.20
CA ALA A 35 3.44 0.63 -9.80
C ALA A 35 3.55 -0.66 -8.97
N VAL A 36 4.61 -0.82 -8.17
CA VAL A 36 4.75 -1.93 -7.22
C VAL A 36 3.86 -1.67 -6.01
N TYR A 37 3.92 -0.46 -5.45
CA TYR A 37 3.06 -0.04 -4.34
C TYR A 37 1.58 -0.25 -4.66
N ASP A 38 1.12 0.23 -5.82
CA ASP A 38 -0.26 0.12 -6.28
C ASP A 38 -0.73 -1.34 -6.39
N ARG A 39 0.14 -2.23 -6.87
CA ARG A 39 -0.18 -3.66 -6.98
C ARG A 39 -0.34 -4.30 -5.60
N LEU A 40 0.59 -4.04 -4.68
CA LEU A 40 0.51 -4.55 -3.31
C LEU A 40 -0.70 -3.98 -2.55
N TYR A 41 -1.03 -2.72 -2.80
CA TYR A 41 -2.18 -2.05 -2.22
C TYR A 41 -3.50 -2.65 -2.71
N ARG A 42 -3.64 -2.88 -4.03
CA ARG A 42 -4.81 -3.56 -4.60
C ARG A 42 -4.97 -4.97 -4.05
N GLU A 43 -3.88 -5.72 -3.94
CA GLU A 43 -3.91 -7.06 -3.34
C GLU A 43 -4.44 -7.02 -1.90
N LEU A 44 -3.98 -6.06 -1.08
CA LEU A 44 -4.49 -5.88 0.28
C LEU A 44 -5.99 -5.58 0.30
N LEU A 45 -6.46 -4.70 -0.59
CA LEU A 45 -7.89 -4.38 -0.72
C LEU A 45 -8.73 -5.61 -1.10
N GLU A 46 -8.27 -6.42 -2.03
CA GLU A 46 -8.97 -7.64 -2.43
C GLU A 46 -9.07 -8.64 -1.28
N LEU A 47 -7.98 -8.82 -0.51
CA LEU A 47 -7.97 -9.73 0.63
C LEU A 47 -8.90 -9.25 1.75
N GLU A 48 -8.93 -7.95 2.03
CA GLU A 48 -9.82 -7.33 3.02
C GLU A 48 -11.28 -7.33 2.57
N ALA A 49 -11.55 -7.11 1.28
CA ALA A 49 -12.90 -7.18 0.72
C ALA A 49 -13.46 -8.62 0.79
N ALA A 50 -12.62 -9.62 0.50
CA ALA A 50 -13.00 -11.02 0.63
C ALA A 50 -13.12 -11.48 2.10
N ASN A 51 -12.43 -10.81 3.04
CA ASN A 51 -12.39 -11.18 4.45
C ASN A 51 -12.53 -9.92 5.33
N PRO A 52 -13.76 -9.44 5.58
CA PRO A 52 -13.99 -8.24 6.37
C PRO A 52 -13.37 -8.26 7.77
N GLY A 53 -13.20 -9.45 8.37
CA GLY A 53 -12.52 -9.62 9.65
C GLY A 53 -11.02 -9.31 9.64
N LEU A 54 -10.41 -9.13 8.46
CA LEU A 54 -9.03 -8.68 8.32
C LEU A 54 -8.90 -7.16 8.37
N ILE A 55 -9.98 -6.41 8.16
CA ILE A 55 -9.93 -4.94 8.17
C ILE A 55 -9.49 -4.47 9.56
N SER A 56 -8.40 -3.71 9.61
CA SER A 56 -7.87 -3.12 10.84
C SER A 56 -7.81 -1.60 10.70
N ALA A 57 -8.02 -0.87 11.80
CA ALA A 57 -7.92 0.59 11.85
C ALA A 57 -6.53 1.10 11.44
N ASP A 58 -5.49 0.29 11.64
CA ASP A 58 -4.12 0.62 11.27
C ASP A 58 -3.78 0.29 9.81
N SER A 59 -4.72 -0.31 9.07
CA SER A 59 -4.51 -0.70 7.69
C SER A 59 -4.39 0.53 6.78
N PRO A 60 -3.39 0.58 5.86
CA PRO A 60 -3.28 1.64 4.87
C PRO A 60 -4.56 1.84 4.04
N SER A 61 -5.33 0.77 3.82
CA SER A 61 -6.59 0.82 3.08
C SER A 61 -7.65 1.70 3.74
N GLN A 62 -7.66 1.79 5.07
CA GLN A 62 -8.61 2.60 5.83
C GLN A 62 -8.23 4.07 5.83
N ARG A 63 -6.94 4.39 5.68
CA ARG A 63 -6.44 5.78 5.67
C ARG A 63 -6.80 6.51 4.37
N VAL A 64 -7.00 5.78 3.27
CA VAL A 64 -7.30 6.34 1.94
C VAL A 64 -8.82 6.49 1.70
N GLY A 65 -9.67 6.08 2.66
CA GLY A 65 -11.13 6.21 2.57
C GLY A 65 -11.67 7.66 2.60
N GLY A 66 -10.80 8.67 2.76
CA GLY A 66 -11.14 10.08 2.68
C GLY A 66 -10.79 10.68 1.32
N SER A 67 -11.59 10.38 0.28
CA SER A 67 -11.41 10.80 -1.11
C SER A 67 -10.14 10.27 -1.81
N PRO A 68 -10.23 9.86 -3.09
CA PRO A 68 -9.02 9.65 -3.88
C PRO A 68 -8.27 10.98 -3.89
N ALA A 69 -7.02 10.98 -3.46
CA ALA A 69 -6.13 12.11 -3.72
C ALA A 69 -6.11 12.29 -5.24
N ALA A 70 -6.87 13.27 -5.73
CA ALA A 70 -6.78 13.81 -7.07
C ALA A 70 -5.36 14.38 -7.22
N GLY A 71 -4.38 13.51 -7.48
CA GLY A 71 -2.99 13.84 -7.23
C GLY A 71 -1.95 12.81 -7.65
N PHE A 72 -2.31 11.64 -8.18
CA PHE A 72 -1.37 10.86 -9.01
C PHE A 72 -1.28 11.49 -10.41
N GLN A 73 -0.84 12.75 -10.47
CA GLN A 73 -0.17 13.24 -11.66
C GLN A 73 1.17 12.50 -11.67
N SER A 74 1.31 11.51 -12.55
CA SER A 74 2.61 10.91 -12.84
C SER A 74 3.59 12.06 -13.09
N VAL A 75 4.50 12.29 -12.16
CA VAL A 75 5.57 13.26 -12.37
C VAL A 75 6.47 12.64 -13.43
N ALA A 76 6.17 12.94 -14.69
CA ALA A 76 7.10 12.73 -15.78
C ALA A 76 8.31 13.62 -15.47
N HIS A 77 9.31 13.06 -14.81
CA HIS A 77 10.60 13.70 -14.60
C HIS A 77 11.27 13.83 -15.98
N ARG A 78 10.92 14.89 -16.72
CA ARG A 78 11.70 15.35 -17.87
C ARG A 78 12.68 16.38 -17.33
N ILE A 79 13.83 15.89 -16.85
CA ILE A 79 15.00 16.75 -16.69
C ILE A 79 15.48 17.05 -18.11
N GLY A 80 15.31 18.30 -18.53
CA GLY A 80 15.88 18.84 -19.77
C GLY A 80 17.31 19.29 -19.57
#